data_AF-A0A1E4G1J0-F1
#
_entry.id   AF-A0A1E4G1J0-F1
#
_cell.length_a   1.000
_cell.length_b   1.000
_cell.length_c   1.000
_cell.angle_alpha   90.00
_cell.angle_beta   90.00
_cell.angle_gamma   90.00
#
_symmetry.space_group_name_H-M   'P 1'
#
loop_
_entity.id
_entity.type
_entity.pdbx_description
1 polymer ?
#
loop_
_entity_poly.entity_id
_entity_poly.type
_entity_poly.pdbx_seq_one_letter_code
_entity_poly.pdbx_strand_id
1 'polypeptide(L)'
;MKIAGSPTLVPQRHRNSADHAAVLDGIDFNKFKPTKHFTQDNADILGRLASGSYSDPADQQAHLPAGTKFTFLDSKNNASLGIPAPDSGTQVTLIETKKALLVAARGTSPPWSGENSDDSEWKDFETDMVAVPVTNYDGSGKVHKGFKDGADGIWDQLKPHLETALKTHKAIHMSGHSLGGAIALLLADRMVFETGAIPDSVIRMGAPDTGWKEQAKHLEEVGIAGRTYNFKNCTDPVPGILKGSVEAGKEIYFNRHGLADISGGDHKLDKTLGAGGDVFHGHPDPTHRHACLGYNVLISSRDNTAVLKQVEN
;
A
#
# COMPACT_ATOMS: atom_id res chain seq x y z
N MET A 1 13.29 4.13 -34.45
CA MET A 1 12.08 4.03 -33.62
C MET A 1 12.31 4.94 -32.42
N LYS A 2 11.59 6.06 -32.31
CA LYS A 2 11.80 7.03 -31.22
C LYS A 2 11.42 6.33 -29.91
N ILE A 3 12.41 6.09 -29.07
CA ILE A 3 12.22 5.61 -27.70
C ILE A 3 11.52 6.77 -26.98
N ALA A 4 10.23 6.61 -26.70
CA ALA A 4 9.53 7.52 -25.81
C ALA A 4 10.28 7.45 -24.48
N GLY A 5 10.90 8.56 -24.08
CA GLY A 5 11.55 8.64 -22.78
C GLY A 5 10.54 8.23 -21.72
N SER A 6 10.96 7.37 -20.79
CA SER A 6 10.23 7.15 -19.55
C SER A 6 9.78 8.51 -19.04
N PRO A 7 8.51 8.71 -18.66
CA PRO A 7 8.09 9.99 -18.10
C PRO A 7 9.03 10.29 -16.95
N THR A 8 9.85 11.31 -17.13
CA THR A 8 10.75 11.81 -16.11
C THR A 8 9.86 12.24 -14.95
N LEU A 9 9.71 11.36 -13.97
CA LEU A 9 9.23 11.72 -12.65
C LEU A 9 10.35 12.58 -12.06
N VAL A 10 10.33 13.86 -12.43
CA VAL A 10 11.10 14.88 -11.72
C VAL A 10 10.75 14.69 -10.24
N PRO A 11 11.73 14.53 -9.33
CA PRO A 11 11.46 14.58 -7.91
C PRO A 11 10.95 15.99 -7.64
N GLN A 12 9.62 16.15 -7.61
CA GLN A 12 9.01 17.43 -7.29
C GLN A 12 9.07 17.57 -5.78
N ARG A 13 10.25 18.01 -5.30
CA ARG A 13 10.39 18.56 -3.96
C ARG A 13 9.33 19.67 -3.83
N HIS A 14 8.58 19.64 -2.74
CA HIS A 14 7.52 20.57 -2.35
C HIS A 14 6.17 20.38 -3.06
N ARG A 15 5.49 19.26 -2.79
CA ARG A 15 4.04 19.21 -2.97
C ARG A 15 3.37 19.59 -1.65
N ASN A 16 2.38 20.47 -1.72
CA ASN A 16 1.49 20.70 -0.58
C ASN A 16 0.45 19.57 -0.51
N SER A 17 -0.28 19.46 0.59
CA SER A 17 -1.31 18.44 0.81
C SER A 17 -2.31 18.33 -0.36
N ALA A 18 -2.76 19.45 -0.93
CA ALA A 18 -3.68 19.45 -2.06
C ALA A 18 -3.08 18.81 -3.33
N ASP A 19 -1.77 19.01 -3.60
CA ASP A 19 -1.10 18.39 -4.75
C ASP A 19 -0.98 16.86 -4.66
N HIS A 20 -1.01 16.31 -3.44
CA HIS A 20 -1.14 14.86 -3.22
C HIS A 20 -2.58 14.40 -3.35
N ALA A 21 -3.53 15.15 -2.77
CA ALA A 21 -4.95 14.86 -2.87
C ALA A 21 -5.47 14.87 -4.31
N ALA A 22 -4.86 15.64 -5.22
CA ALA A 22 -5.17 15.66 -6.64
C ALA A 22 -5.11 14.28 -7.32
N VAL A 23 -4.36 13.32 -6.75
CA VAL A 23 -4.40 11.92 -7.20
C VAL A 23 -5.78 11.29 -7.04
N LEU A 24 -6.71 11.88 -6.27
CA LEU A 24 -8.09 11.41 -6.08
C LEU A 24 -9.06 11.97 -7.13
N ASP A 25 -8.63 12.99 -7.90
CA ASP A 25 -9.49 13.68 -8.85
C ASP A 25 -10.01 12.76 -9.96
N GLY A 26 -11.33 12.69 -10.12
CA GLY A 26 -11.93 11.88 -11.17
C GLY A 26 -11.81 10.37 -10.93
N ILE A 27 -11.56 9.91 -9.69
CA ILE A 27 -11.90 8.53 -9.34
C ILE A 27 -13.38 8.30 -9.63
N ASP A 28 -13.69 7.30 -10.46
CA ASP A 28 -15.06 6.84 -10.67
C ASP A 28 -15.28 5.56 -9.88
N PHE A 29 -15.78 5.69 -8.65
CA PHE A 29 -16.10 4.55 -7.79
C PHE A 29 -17.18 3.63 -8.38
N ASN A 30 -17.91 4.04 -9.44
CA ASN A 30 -18.85 3.13 -10.12
C ASN A 30 -18.13 2.08 -10.98
N LYS A 31 -16.87 2.33 -11.37
CA LYS A 31 -16.03 1.34 -12.07
C LYS A 31 -15.49 0.28 -11.11
N PHE A 32 -15.55 0.53 -9.81
CA PHE A 32 -15.09 -0.42 -8.81
C PHE A 32 -15.92 -1.71 -8.88
N LYS A 33 -15.23 -2.84 -9.05
CA LYS A 33 -15.87 -4.17 -9.13
C LYS A 33 -15.70 -4.86 -7.78
N PRO A 34 -16.78 -5.26 -7.08
CA PRO A 34 -16.67 -6.01 -5.83
C PRO A 34 -16.30 -7.47 -6.15
N THR A 35 -15.03 -7.69 -6.46
CA THR A 35 -14.49 -8.99 -6.85
C THR A 35 -13.25 -9.31 -6.01
N LYS A 36 -13.15 -10.56 -5.57
CA LYS A 36 -11.96 -11.11 -4.92
C LYS A 36 -10.77 -11.33 -5.88
N HIS A 37 -11.03 -11.27 -7.18
CA HIS A 37 -10.00 -11.39 -8.21
C HIS A 37 -9.39 -10.03 -8.50
N PHE A 38 -8.12 -10.04 -8.89
CA PHE A 38 -7.45 -8.85 -9.37
C PHE A 38 -8.25 -8.21 -10.51
N THR A 39 -8.26 -6.88 -10.55
CA THR A 39 -8.53 -6.13 -11.78
C THR A 39 -7.66 -4.88 -11.79
N GLN A 40 -7.20 -4.47 -12.97
CA GLN A 40 -6.40 -3.26 -13.11
C GLN A 40 -7.16 -2.01 -12.62
N ASP A 41 -8.48 -1.94 -12.87
CA ASP A 41 -9.33 -0.83 -12.41
C ASP A 41 -9.38 -0.73 -10.87
N ASN A 42 -9.58 -1.87 -10.17
CA ASN A 42 -9.58 -1.86 -8.71
C ASN A 42 -8.19 -1.52 -8.16
N ALA A 43 -7.12 -2.05 -8.77
CA ALA A 43 -5.75 -1.75 -8.35
C ALA A 43 -5.40 -0.27 -8.53
N ASP A 44 -5.84 0.36 -9.62
CA ASP A 44 -5.68 1.79 -9.84
C ASP A 44 -6.44 2.60 -8.77
N ILE A 45 -7.73 2.32 -8.55
CA ILE A 45 -8.54 3.03 -7.55
C ILE A 45 -7.91 2.89 -6.15
N LEU A 46 -7.58 1.67 -5.73
CA LEU A 46 -6.98 1.40 -4.43
C LEU A 46 -5.58 2.03 -4.29
N GLY A 47 -4.79 1.99 -5.37
CA GLY A 47 -3.50 2.68 -5.40
C GLY A 47 -3.67 4.19 -5.26
N ARG A 48 -4.67 4.79 -5.89
CA ARG A 48 -4.93 6.24 -5.79
C ARG A 48 -5.40 6.63 -4.40
N LEU A 49 -6.20 5.78 -3.74
CA LEU A 49 -6.56 5.97 -2.33
C LEU A 49 -5.34 5.89 -1.40
N ALA A 50 -4.44 4.93 -1.63
CA ALA A 50 -3.19 4.84 -0.89
C ALA A 50 -2.30 6.09 -1.10
N SER A 51 -2.21 6.62 -2.32
CA SER A 51 -1.53 7.89 -2.59
C SER A 51 -2.19 9.08 -1.92
N GLY A 52 -3.51 9.19 -2.01
CA GLY A 52 -4.27 10.30 -1.41
C GLY A 52 -4.22 10.29 0.12
N SER A 53 -4.02 9.11 0.74
CA SER A 53 -3.94 8.98 2.20
C SER A 53 -2.79 9.77 2.85
N TYR A 54 -1.80 10.23 2.06
CA TYR A 54 -0.72 11.10 2.51
C TYR A 54 -1.13 12.56 2.74
N SER A 55 -2.21 12.99 2.08
CA SER A 55 -2.74 14.36 2.21
C SER A 55 -3.65 14.52 3.43
N ASP A 56 -3.87 15.76 3.86
CA ASP A 56 -4.79 16.10 4.95
C ASP A 56 -6.23 15.66 4.63
N PRO A 57 -7.01 15.22 5.63
CA PRO A 57 -8.36 14.71 5.40
C PRO A 57 -9.32 15.72 4.75
N ALA A 58 -9.09 17.02 4.95
CA ALA A 58 -9.87 18.07 4.29
C ALA A 58 -9.61 18.11 2.78
N ASP A 59 -8.35 17.99 2.36
CA ASP A 59 -7.97 17.97 0.96
C ASP A 59 -8.40 16.66 0.29
N GLN A 60 -8.26 15.53 0.99
CA GLN A 60 -8.82 14.26 0.52
C GLN A 60 -10.31 14.39 0.21
N GLN A 61 -11.09 14.90 1.17
CA GLN A 61 -12.53 15.09 1.01
C GLN A 61 -12.88 16.04 -0.15
N ALA A 62 -12.06 17.06 -0.39
CA ALA A 62 -12.27 18.05 -1.45
C ALA A 62 -12.04 17.49 -2.86
N HIS A 63 -11.08 16.57 -3.03
CA HIS A 63 -10.74 15.95 -4.31
C HIS A 63 -11.53 14.66 -4.60
N LEU A 64 -12.22 14.12 -3.59
CA LEU A 64 -13.15 13.01 -3.79
C LEU A 64 -14.44 13.47 -4.49
N PRO A 65 -15.06 12.61 -5.33
CA PRO A 65 -16.35 12.90 -5.95
C PRO A 65 -17.41 13.30 -4.92
N ALA A 66 -18.25 14.27 -5.28
CA ALA A 66 -19.34 14.73 -4.41
C ALA A 66 -20.25 13.58 -3.96
N GLY A 67 -20.59 13.56 -2.67
CA GLY A 67 -21.43 12.51 -2.07
C GLY A 67 -20.70 11.22 -1.72
N THR A 68 -19.38 11.15 -1.91
CA THR A 68 -18.56 10.03 -1.43
C THR A 68 -18.64 9.95 0.10
N LYS A 69 -19.00 8.78 0.64
CA LYS A 69 -18.98 8.52 2.08
C LYS A 69 -17.54 8.24 2.52
N PHE A 70 -16.88 9.29 2.99
CA PHE A 70 -15.49 9.29 3.45
C PHE A 70 -15.42 9.27 4.97
N THR A 71 -14.42 8.57 5.52
CA THR A 71 -14.11 8.60 6.95
C THR A 71 -12.59 8.53 7.11
N PHE A 72 -12.06 9.37 7.99
CA PHE A 72 -10.63 9.40 8.32
C PHE A 72 -10.44 8.91 9.75
N LEU A 73 -9.58 7.91 9.92
CA LEU A 73 -9.19 7.35 11.21
C LEU A 73 -7.75 7.73 11.50
N ASP A 74 -7.47 8.04 12.75
CA ASP A 74 -6.15 8.49 13.19
C ASP A 74 -5.90 8.01 14.62
N SER A 75 -4.85 7.21 14.85
CA SER A 75 -4.56 6.65 16.18
C SER A 75 -4.31 7.72 17.24
N LYS A 76 -3.99 8.96 16.85
CA LYS A 76 -3.89 10.09 17.80
C LYS A 76 -5.19 10.37 18.55
N ASN A 77 -6.33 9.96 17.97
CA ASN A 77 -7.65 10.14 18.56
C ASN A 77 -8.01 9.02 19.55
N ASN A 78 -7.20 7.98 19.73
CA ASN A 78 -7.54 6.85 20.60
C ASN A 78 -7.92 7.28 22.03
N ALA A 79 -7.10 8.15 22.64
CA ALA A 79 -7.34 8.61 24.00
C ALA A 79 -8.66 9.36 24.14
N SER A 80 -9.03 10.21 23.18
CA SER A 80 -10.30 10.95 23.21
C SER A 80 -11.52 10.07 22.90
N LEU A 81 -11.31 8.96 22.20
CA LEU A 81 -12.31 7.94 21.91
C LEU A 81 -12.43 6.86 23.01
N GLY A 82 -11.61 6.91 24.08
CA GLY A 82 -11.59 5.91 25.14
C GLY A 82 -11.00 4.56 24.70
N ILE A 83 -10.24 4.53 23.61
CA ILE A 83 -9.54 3.35 23.10
C ILE A 83 -8.22 3.22 23.88
N PRO A 84 -7.93 2.06 24.50
CA PRO A 84 -6.76 1.87 25.35
C PRO A 84 -5.43 1.77 24.58
N ALA A 85 -5.47 1.50 23.27
CA ALA A 85 -4.28 1.42 22.44
C ALA A 85 -3.58 2.79 22.34
N PRO A 86 -2.25 2.86 22.46
CA PRO A 86 -1.52 4.13 22.34
C PRO A 86 -1.62 4.69 20.92
N ASP A 87 -1.28 5.96 20.77
CA ASP A 87 -1.05 6.52 19.44
C ASP A 87 0.16 5.83 18.79
N SER A 88 -0.06 5.35 17.58
CA SER A 88 0.95 4.68 16.75
C SER A 88 1.39 5.52 15.54
N GLY A 89 0.85 6.75 15.40
CA GLY A 89 1.00 7.55 14.18
C GLY A 89 0.25 6.99 12.97
N THR A 90 -0.54 5.93 13.14
CA THR A 90 -1.24 5.26 12.04
C THR A 90 -2.49 6.01 11.64
N GLN A 91 -2.61 6.27 10.34
CA GLN A 91 -3.76 6.92 9.73
C GLN A 91 -4.37 6.02 8.65
N VAL A 92 -5.69 5.99 8.60
CA VAL A 92 -6.44 5.15 7.65
C VAL A 92 -7.57 5.96 7.03
N THR A 93 -7.62 5.93 5.70
CA THR A 93 -8.69 6.51 4.89
C THR A 93 -9.71 5.45 4.52
N LEU A 94 -10.98 5.71 4.77
CA LEU A 94 -12.10 4.84 4.43
C LEU A 94 -12.99 5.48 3.37
N ILE A 95 -13.28 4.72 2.32
CA ILE A 95 -14.31 5.06 1.34
C ILE A 95 -15.37 3.98 1.32
N GLU A 96 -16.60 4.36 1.60
CA GLU A 96 -17.73 3.46 1.54
C GLU A 96 -18.56 3.71 0.28
N THR A 97 -18.63 2.69 -0.57
CA THR A 97 -19.50 2.66 -1.74
C THR A 97 -20.76 1.85 -1.45
N LYS A 98 -21.66 1.74 -2.43
CA LYS A 98 -22.83 0.85 -2.32
C LYS A 98 -22.45 -0.62 -2.17
N LYS A 99 -21.28 -1.04 -2.68
CA LYS A 99 -20.89 -2.45 -2.80
C LYS A 99 -19.62 -2.81 -2.04
N ALA A 100 -18.85 -1.84 -1.58
CA ALA A 100 -17.54 -2.08 -0.98
C ALA A 100 -17.19 -1.04 0.10
N LEU A 101 -16.38 -1.47 1.06
CA LEU A 101 -15.58 -0.63 1.94
C LEU A 101 -14.13 -0.70 1.46
N LEU A 102 -13.56 0.45 1.10
CA LEU A 102 -12.18 0.60 0.68
C LEU A 102 -11.38 1.19 1.84
N VAL A 103 -10.29 0.55 2.22
CA VAL A 103 -9.47 0.87 3.38
C VAL A 103 -8.04 1.17 2.90
N ALA A 104 -7.57 2.40 3.05
CA ALA A 104 -6.23 2.81 2.66
C ALA A 104 -5.42 3.26 3.87
N ALA A 105 -4.42 2.47 4.26
CA ALA A 105 -3.49 2.82 5.33
C ALA A 105 -2.38 3.73 4.78
N ARG A 106 -2.14 4.85 5.46
CA ARG A 106 -1.08 5.80 5.12
C ARG A 106 0.29 5.18 5.42
N GLY A 107 1.24 5.42 4.52
CA GLY A 107 2.64 5.08 4.76
C GLY A 107 3.46 6.26 5.28
N THR A 108 4.76 6.05 5.42
CA THR A 108 5.69 7.13 5.76
C THR A 108 6.11 7.89 4.51
N SER A 109 6.27 9.20 4.62
CA SER A 109 6.74 10.05 3.52
C SER A 109 8.27 10.07 3.52
N PRO A 110 8.94 9.72 2.42
CA PRO A 110 10.39 9.88 2.34
C PRO A 110 10.83 11.35 2.23
N PRO A 111 12.07 11.71 2.58
CA PRO A 111 12.57 13.10 2.66
C PRO A 111 12.52 13.85 1.32
N TRP A 112 12.46 13.15 0.18
CA TRP A 112 12.34 13.76 -1.14
C TRP A 112 10.89 13.91 -1.64
N SER A 113 9.87 13.42 -0.91
CA SER A 113 8.46 13.56 -1.33
C SER A 113 7.92 14.98 -1.14
N GLY A 114 8.61 15.83 -0.38
CA GLY A 114 8.32 17.26 -0.34
C GLY A 114 7.09 17.68 0.46
N GLU A 115 6.30 16.74 0.95
CA GLU A 115 5.22 16.92 1.92
C GLU A 115 5.72 16.67 3.32
N ASN A 116 5.66 17.67 4.21
CA ASN A 116 5.87 17.51 5.67
C ASN A 116 6.92 16.47 6.02
N SER A 117 7.97 16.39 5.21
CA SER A 117 8.96 15.35 5.29
C SER A 117 9.86 15.84 6.38
N ASP A 118 9.40 15.64 7.61
CA ASP A 118 10.31 15.68 8.71
C ASP A 118 11.28 14.56 8.38
N ASP A 119 12.52 14.93 8.06
CA ASP A 119 13.60 13.98 7.83
C ASP A 119 13.65 12.96 8.99
N SER A 120 13.09 13.33 10.16
CA SER A 120 12.78 12.44 11.28
C SER A 120 11.87 11.25 10.93
N GLU A 121 10.71 11.42 10.28
CA GLU A 121 9.76 10.30 10.06
C GLU A 121 10.35 9.20 9.18
N TRP A 122 11.04 9.59 8.11
CA TRP A 122 11.72 8.63 7.24
C TRP A 122 12.95 8.01 7.89
N LYS A 123 13.72 8.81 8.63
CA LYS A 123 14.87 8.30 9.38
C LYS A 123 14.44 7.37 10.51
N ASP A 124 13.32 7.66 11.15
CA ASP A 124 12.68 6.82 12.16
C ASP A 124 12.18 5.55 11.50
N PHE A 125 11.54 5.61 10.32
CA PHE A 125 11.23 4.41 9.55
C PHE A 125 12.48 3.57 9.25
N GLU A 126 13.56 4.16 8.74
CA GLU A 126 14.83 3.46 8.48
C GLU A 126 15.46 2.87 9.75
N THR A 127 15.32 3.56 10.88
CA THR A 127 15.84 3.13 12.20
C THR A 127 14.97 2.04 12.81
N ASP A 128 13.66 2.12 12.66
CA ASP A 128 12.65 1.17 13.14
C ASP A 128 12.64 -0.11 12.30
N MET A 129 13.21 -0.10 11.09
CA MET A 129 13.51 -1.32 10.33
C MET A 129 14.56 -2.22 11.01
N VAL A 130 15.09 -1.84 12.18
CA VAL A 130 15.75 -2.78 13.10
C VAL A 130 14.72 -3.80 13.57
N ALA A 131 14.75 -4.95 12.89
CA ALA A 131 13.77 -6.01 13.04
C ALA A 131 13.64 -6.54 14.48
N VAL A 132 12.57 -6.14 15.17
CA VAL A 132 12.14 -6.79 16.41
C VAL A 132 11.01 -7.77 16.06
N PRO A 133 11.30 -9.08 15.92
CA PRO A 133 10.27 -10.08 15.63
C PRO A 133 9.37 -10.27 16.84
N VAL A 134 8.06 -10.10 16.64
CA VAL A 134 7.02 -10.42 17.62
C VAL A 134 6.08 -11.47 17.04
N THR A 135 5.34 -12.15 17.91
CA THR A 135 4.36 -13.14 17.46
C THR A 135 3.25 -12.47 16.64
N ASN A 136 2.83 -13.13 15.56
CA ASN A 136 1.64 -12.75 14.79
C ASN A 136 0.35 -12.98 15.60
N TYR A 137 -0.82 -12.73 15.00
CA TYR A 137 -2.08 -12.72 15.74
C TYR A 137 -2.51 -14.09 16.27
N ASP A 138 -2.33 -15.16 15.49
CA ASP A 138 -2.76 -16.52 15.85
C ASP A 138 -1.69 -17.33 16.62
N GLY A 139 -0.45 -16.83 16.68
CA GLY A 139 0.66 -17.52 17.35
C GLY A 139 1.55 -18.37 16.45
N SER A 140 1.21 -18.53 15.17
CA SER A 140 1.89 -19.47 14.26
C SER A 140 3.21 -18.95 13.68
N GLY A 141 3.44 -17.63 13.72
CA GLY A 141 4.56 -16.99 13.04
C GLY A 141 5.10 -15.73 13.72
N LYS A 142 6.03 -15.06 13.03
CA LYS A 142 6.66 -13.82 13.49
C LYS A 142 6.46 -12.70 12.48
N VAL A 143 6.15 -11.52 12.99
CA VAL A 143 5.97 -10.27 12.24
C VAL A 143 6.84 -9.17 12.83
N HIS A 144 7.08 -8.13 12.04
CA HIS A 144 7.80 -6.95 12.50
C HIS A 144 6.99 -6.19 13.56
N LYS A 145 7.61 -5.90 14.72
CA LYS A 145 6.93 -5.21 15.84
C LYS A 145 6.31 -3.87 15.43
N GLY A 146 7.06 -2.99 14.77
CA GLY A 146 6.54 -1.67 14.40
C GLY A 146 5.33 -1.73 13.46
N PHE A 147 5.30 -2.69 12.54
CA PHE A 147 4.16 -2.85 11.64
C PHE A 147 2.93 -3.36 12.39
N LYS A 148 3.15 -4.30 13.33
CA LYS A 148 2.09 -4.82 14.19
C LYS A 148 1.56 -3.74 15.14
N ASP A 149 2.43 -2.93 15.73
CA ASP A 149 2.03 -1.81 16.58
C ASP A 149 1.17 -0.80 15.82
N GLY A 150 1.52 -0.50 14.56
CA GLY A 150 0.72 0.38 13.70
C GLY A 150 -0.67 -0.20 13.40
N ALA A 151 -0.74 -1.47 13.01
CA ALA A 151 -2.02 -2.16 12.81
C ALA A 151 -2.84 -2.22 14.12
N ASP A 152 -2.19 -2.47 15.25
CA ASP A 152 -2.84 -2.58 16.55
C ASP A 152 -3.34 -1.23 17.08
N GLY A 153 -2.62 -0.15 16.79
CA GLY A 153 -2.97 1.21 17.19
C GLY A 153 -4.21 1.76 16.51
N ILE A 154 -4.57 1.30 15.31
CA ILE A 154 -5.76 1.77 14.57
C ILE A 154 -6.95 0.79 14.63
N TRP A 155 -6.72 -0.44 15.08
CA TRP A 155 -7.69 -1.53 14.95
C TRP A 155 -9.06 -1.23 15.56
N ASP A 156 -9.10 -0.72 16.79
CA ASP A 156 -10.36 -0.51 17.50
C ASP A 156 -11.22 0.61 16.87
N GLN A 157 -10.59 1.54 16.14
CA GLN A 157 -11.31 2.49 15.30
C GLN A 157 -11.84 1.84 14.02
N LEU A 158 -11.05 0.96 13.39
CA LEU A 158 -11.37 0.34 12.11
C LEU A 158 -12.42 -0.78 12.22
N LYS A 159 -12.34 -1.61 13.25
CA LYS A 159 -13.15 -2.82 13.42
C LYS A 159 -14.67 -2.59 13.28
N PRO A 160 -15.28 -1.55 13.88
CA PRO A 160 -16.72 -1.29 13.72
C PRO A 160 -17.14 -1.04 12.25
N HIS A 161 -16.26 -0.43 11.44
CA HIS A 161 -16.51 -0.23 10.01
C HIS A 161 -16.44 -1.55 9.24
N LEU A 162 -15.48 -2.41 9.56
CA LEU A 162 -15.37 -3.76 8.99
C LEU A 162 -16.60 -4.60 9.32
N GLU A 163 -17.02 -4.62 10.58
CA GLU A 163 -18.22 -5.35 11.03
C GLU A 163 -19.49 -4.84 10.34
N THR A 164 -19.62 -3.53 10.18
CA THR A 164 -20.73 -2.92 9.43
C THR A 164 -20.70 -3.34 7.95
N ALA A 165 -19.53 -3.34 7.32
CA ALA A 165 -19.37 -3.78 5.94
C ALA A 165 -19.74 -5.27 5.78
N LEU A 166 -19.27 -6.14 6.67
CA LEU A 166 -19.62 -7.57 6.69
C LEU A 166 -21.12 -7.79 6.86
N LYS A 167 -21.74 -7.10 7.84
CA LYS A 167 -23.19 -7.18 8.10
C LYS A 167 -24.04 -6.69 6.92
N THR A 168 -23.51 -5.76 6.13
CA THR A 168 -24.19 -5.20 4.95
C THR A 168 -23.74 -5.85 3.64
N HIS A 169 -23.00 -6.97 3.71
CA HIS A 169 -22.50 -7.73 2.56
C HIS A 169 -21.69 -6.90 1.56
N LYS A 170 -20.95 -5.91 2.07
CA LYS A 170 -20.01 -5.12 1.27
C LYS A 170 -18.68 -5.86 1.16
N ALA A 171 -18.10 -5.83 -0.03
CA ALA A 171 -16.72 -6.28 -0.23
C ALA A 171 -15.76 -5.40 0.57
N ILE A 172 -14.68 -5.96 1.11
CA ILE A 172 -13.68 -5.22 1.88
C ILE A 172 -12.36 -5.29 1.14
N HIS A 173 -11.85 -4.14 0.75
CA HIS A 173 -10.57 -4.04 0.04
C HIS A 173 -9.62 -3.16 0.84
N MET A 174 -8.41 -3.68 1.06
CA MET A 174 -7.38 -2.98 1.80
C MET A 174 -6.25 -2.59 0.84
N SER A 175 -5.62 -1.46 1.11
CA SER A 175 -4.50 -0.98 0.33
C SER A 175 -3.56 -0.13 1.15
N GLY A 176 -2.32 -0.03 0.69
CA GLY A 176 -1.36 0.90 1.25
C GLY A 176 -0.07 0.95 0.45
N HIS A 177 0.70 2.00 0.69
CA HIS A 177 2.01 2.23 0.12
C HIS A 177 3.08 2.21 1.20
N SER A 178 4.28 1.71 0.88
CA SER A 178 5.39 1.69 1.83
C SER A 178 4.98 1.00 3.15
N LEU A 179 5.26 1.62 4.31
CA LEU A 179 4.77 1.20 5.62
C LEU A 179 3.25 0.91 5.64
N GLY A 180 2.43 1.74 4.98
CA GLY A 180 0.98 1.57 4.93
C GLY A 180 0.58 0.26 4.25
N GLY A 181 1.35 -0.22 3.28
CA GLY A 181 1.11 -1.52 2.66
C GLY A 181 1.46 -2.71 3.56
N ALA A 182 2.42 -2.56 4.49
CA ALA A 182 2.68 -3.55 5.52
C ALA A 182 1.57 -3.55 6.59
N ILE A 183 1.14 -2.37 7.03
CA ILE A 183 0.02 -2.20 7.97
C ILE A 183 -1.28 -2.79 7.38
N ALA A 184 -1.59 -2.51 6.11
CA ALA A 184 -2.78 -3.05 5.45
C ALA A 184 -2.82 -4.59 5.45
N LEU A 185 -1.68 -5.26 5.25
CA LEU A 185 -1.60 -6.72 5.29
C LEU A 185 -1.79 -7.27 6.72
N LEU A 186 -1.27 -6.58 7.73
CA LEU A 186 -1.48 -6.97 9.13
C LEU A 186 -2.90 -6.68 9.63
N LEU A 187 -3.54 -5.62 9.15
CA LEU A 187 -4.97 -5.38 9.37
C LEU A 187 -5.83 -6.48 8.74
N ALA A 188 -5.45 -6.98 7.56
CA ALA A 188 -6.10 -8.12 6.92
C ALA A 188 -5.92 -9.41 7.74
N ASP A 189 -4.72 -9.67 8.25
CA ASP A 189 -4.42 -10.81 9.13
C ASP A 189 -5.26 -10.75 10.43
N ARG A 190 -5.26 -9.58 11.08
CA ARG A 190 -6.07 -9.35 12.29
C ARG A 190 -7.56 -9.51 12.03
N MET A 191 -8.05 -9.05 10.87
CA MET A 191 -9.45 -9.22 10.46
C MET A 191 -9.82 -10.69 10.35
N VAL A 192 -8.98 -11.52 9.72
CA VAL A 192 -9.24 -12.96 9.66
C VAL A 192 -9.23 -13.56 11.07
N PHE A 193 -8.27 -13.19 11.91
CA PHE A 193 -8.16 -13.70 13.26
C PHE A 193 -9.38 -13.35 14.14
N GLU A 194 -9.84 -12.10 14.11
CA GLU A 194 -10.92 -11.64 15.00
C GLU A 194 -12.34 -11.86 14.45
N THR A 195 -12.51 -11.93 13.13
CA THR A 195 -13.84 -12.00 12.50
C THR A 195 -14.09 -13.28 11.69
N GLY A 196 -13.03 -14.03 11.39
CA GLY A 196 -13.07 -15.18 10.46
C GLY A 196 -13.27 -14.80 8.98
N ALA A 197 -13.44 -13.51 8.66
CA ALA A 197 -13.63 -13.04 7.31
C ALA A 197 -12.29 -12.61 6.68
N ILE A 198 -12.10 -12.95 5.41
CA ILE A 198 -10.93 -12.56 4.62
C ILE A 198 -11.32 -11.36 3.76
N PRO A 199 -10.55 -10.26 3.73
CA PRO A 199 -10.81 -9.16 2.79
C PRO A 199 -10.76 -9.66 1.34
N ASP A 200 -11.51 -9.03 0.45
CA ASP A 200 -11.60 -9.40 -0.96
C ASP A 200 -10.28 -9.16 -1.71
N SER A 201 -9.53 -8.11 -1.36
CA SER A 201 -8.16 -7.93 -1.84
C SER A 201 -7.29 -7.09 -0.91
N VAL A 202 -5.98 -7.29 -0.98
CA VAL A 202 -4.97 -6.44 -0.36
C VAL A 202 -4.01 -5.95 -1.45
N ILE A 203 -3.98 -4.63 -1.71
CA ILE A 203 -3.08 -4.00 -2.68
C ILE A 203 -1.91 -3.33 -1.97
N ARG A 204 -0.69 -3.77 -2.26
CA ARG A 204 0.52 -3.29 -1.59
C ARG A 204 1.44 -2.67 -2.63
N MET A 205 1.78 -1.40 -2.48
CA MET A 205 2.67 -0.69 -3.42
C MET A 205 3.98 -0.35 -2.73
N GLY A 206 5.10 -0.87 -3.24
CA GLY A 206 6.42 -0.62 -2.67
C GLY A 206 6.55 -1.02 -1.19
N ALA A 207 5.68 -1.89 -0.68
CA ALA A 207 5.63 -2.20 0.74
C ALA A 207 6.74 -3.18 1.14
N PRO A 208 7.35 -3.02 2.33
CA PRO A 208 8.26 -4.03 2.87
C PRO A 208 7.48 -5.29 3.26
N ASP A 209 8.12 -6.45 3.25
CA ASP A 209 7.54 -7.69 3.78
C ASP A 209 7.20 -7.57 5.27
N THR A 210 6.14 -8.24 5.71
CA THR A 210 5.61 -8.08 7.09
C THR A 210 6.25 -8.99 8.12
N GLY A 211 6.92 -10.05 7.70
CA GLY A 211 7.42 -11.08 8.59
C GLY A 211 8.28 -12.13 7.90
N TRP A 212 8.50 -13.24 8.60
CA TRP A 212 9.37 -14.32 8.15
C TRP A 212 8.58 -15.47 7.53
N LYS A 213 9.28 -16.55 7.17
CA LYS A 213 8.74 -17.72 6.49
C LYS A 213 7.44 -18.25 7.09
N GLU A 214 7.33 -18.27 8.41
CA GLU A 214 6.20 -18.78 9.17
C GLU A 214 4.98 -17.86 9.02
N GLN A 215 5.20 -16.54 8.94
CA GLN A 215 4.13 -15.60 8.62
C GLN A 215 3.67 -15.75 7.17
N ALA A 216 4.59 -15.93 6.22
CA ALA A 216 4.20 -16.13 4.81
C ALA A 216 3.35 -17.40 4.66
N LYS A 217 3.78 -18.48 5.30
CA LYS A 217 3.04 -19.74 5.36
C LYS A 217 1.65 -19.56 5.99
N HIS A 218 1.57 -18.87 7.13
CA HIS A 218 0.29 -18.55 7.78
C HIS A 218 -0.67 -17.80 6.84
N LEU A 219 -0.19 -16.75 6.18
CA LEU A 219 -0.98 -15.95 5.24
C LEU A 219 -1.46 -16.76 4.03
N GLU A 220 -0.69 -17.76 3.59
CA GLU A 220 -1.12 -18.74 2.59
C GLU A 220 -2.23 -19.65 3.12
N GLU A 221 -2.04 -20.24 4.31
CA GLU A 221 -2.99 -21.18 4.94
C GLU A 221 -4.35 -20.55 5.21
N VAL A 222 -4.38 -19.29 5.67
CA VAL A 222 -5.64 -18.57 5.92
C VAL A 222 -6.23 -17.90 4.67
N GLY A 223 -5.59 -18.06 3.51
CA GLY A 223 -6.09 -17.62 2.20
C GLY A 223 -5.94 -16.12 1.91
N ILE A 224 -5.25 -15.35 2.77
CA ILE A 224 -4.94 -13.94 2.51
C ILE A 224 -3.97 -13.81 1.34
N ALA A 225 -2.93 -14.64 1.27
CA ALA A 225 -1.92 -14.58 0.21
C ALA A 225 -2.55 -14.64 -1.20
N GLY A 226 -3.57 -15.50 -1.39
CA GLY A 226 -4.29 -15.61 -2.66
C GLY A 226 -5.08 -14.36 -3.08
N ARG A 227 -5.20 -13.36 -2.19
CA ARG A 227 -5.90 -12.09 -2.40
C ARG A 227 -4.97 -10.88 -2.24
N THR A 228 -3.68 -11.10 -2.04
CA THR A 228 -2.67 -10.05 -1.87
C THR A 228 -1.86 -9.87 -3.15
N TYR A 229 -1.73 -8.62 -3.59
CA TYR A 229 -1.00 -8.24 -4.80
C TYR A 229 0.07 -7.20 -4.43
N ASN A 230 1.33 -7.57 -4.64
CA ASN A 230 2.50 -6.77 -4.26
C ASN A 230 3.11 -6.12 -5.51
N PHE A 231 2.89 -4.82 -5.68
CA PHE A 231 3.51 -4.04 -6.74
C PHE A 231 4.91 -3.60 -6.33
N LYS A 232 5.92 -3.93 -7.16
CA LYS A 232 7.32 -3.55 -6.97
C LYS A 232 7.84 -2.81 -8.19
N ASN A 233 8.61 -1.74 -7.98
CA ASN A 233 9.12 -0.91 -9.07
C ASN A 233 10.65 -0.96 -9.14
N CYS A 234 11.17 -1.80 -10.03
CA CYS A 234 12.58 -1.86 -10.39
C CYS A 234 13.54 -1.75 -9.18
N THR A 235 14.27 -0.63 -9.05
CA THR A 235 15.27 -0.39 -8.00
C THR A 235 14.69 0.09 -6.68
N ASP A 236 13.37 0.14 -6.50
CA ASP A 236 12.74 0.48 -5.23
C ASP A 236 13.35 -0.40 -4.11
N PRO A 237 14.03 0.20 -3.12
CA PRO A 237 14.73 -0.56 -2.08
C PRO A 237 13.79 -1.07 -0.98
N VAL A 238 12.61 -0.45 -0.81
CA VAL A 238 11.76 -0.68 0.36
C VAL A 238 11.19 -2.10 0.44
N PRO A 239 10.73 -2.73 -0.66
CA PRO A 239 10.26 -4.12 -0.59
C PRO A 239 11.29 -5.09 -0.02
N GLY A 240 12.59 -4.82 -0.19
CA GLY A 240 13.68 -5.70 0.27
C GLY A 240 14.36 -5.28 1.57
N ILE A 241 13.83 -4.29 2.29
CA ILE A 241 14.54 -3.68 3.43
C ILE A 241 14.56 -4.57 4.68
N LEU A 242 13.54 -5.41 4.87
CA LEU A 242 13.49 -6.36 5.99
C LEU A 242 14.28 -7.64 5.66
N LYS A 243 15.49 -7.79 6.21
CA LYS A 243 16.36 -8.93 5.89
C LYS A 243 15.77 -10.28 6.34
N GLY A 244 15.78 -11.26 5.43
CA GLY A 244 15.34 -12.63 5.69
C GLY A 244 13.82 -12.79 5.81
N SER A 245 13.06 -11.73 5.59
CA SER A 245 11.62 -11.79 5.43
C SER A 245 11.23 -12.56 4.17
N VAL A 246 9.98 -13.00 4.13
CA VAL A 246 9.43 -13.74 3.00
C VAL A 246 8.11 -13.08 2.61
N GLU A 247 8.03 -12.68 1.35
CA GLU A 247 6.82 -12.09 0.78
C GLU A 247 5.69 -13.13 0.69
N ALA A 248 4.48 -12.72 1.07
CA ALA A 248 3.27 -13.46 0.81
C ALA A 248 2.43 -12.76 -0.27
N GLY A 249 1.82 -13.55 -1.15
CA GLY A 249 0.94 -13.07 -2.22
C GLY A 249 1.61 -12.99 -3.58
N LYS A 250 0.89 -12.46 -4.57
CA LYS A 250 1.34 -12.39 -5.96
C LYS A 250 2.22 -11.16 -6.18
N GLU A 251 3.45 -11.36 -6.65
CA GLU A 251 4.31 -10.27 -7.11
C GLU A 251 3.84 -9.73 -8.48
N ILE A 252 3.78 -8.41 -8.60
CA ILE A 252 3.62 -7.68 -9.86
C ILE A 252 4.80 -6.72 -9.96
N TYR A 253 5.81 -7.09 -10.74
CA TYR A 253 7.03 -6.33 -10.90
C TYR A 253 6.94 -5.38 -12.09
N PHE A 254 7.33 -4.13 -11.93
CA PHE A 254 7.58 -3.21 -13.04
C PHE A 254 9.08 -3.12 -13.27
N ASN A 255 9.51 -3.46 -14.48
CA ASN A 255 10.92 -3.39 -14.86
C ASN A 255 11.40 -1.94 -15.04
N ARG A 256 12.68 -1.75 -15.32
CA ARG A 256 13.29 -0.42 -15.56
C ARG A 256 12.62 0.42 -16.65
N HIS A 257 11.88 -0.22 -17.56
CA HIS A 257 11.12 0.44 -18.63
C HIS A 257 9.66 0.74 -18.24
N GLY A 258 9.25 0.39 -17.02
CA GLY A 258 7.87 0.56 -16.53
C GLY A 258 6.90 -0.49 -17.05
N LEU A 259 7.40 -1.58 -17.64
CA LEU A 259 6.58 -2.67 -18.14
C LEU A 259 6.39 -3.74 -17.06
N ALA A 260 5.15 -4.20 -16.90
CA ALA A 260 4.77 -5.22 -15.93
C ALA A 260 5.34 -6.60 -16.29
N ASP A 261 5.76 -7.34 -15.28
CA ASP A 261 6.21 -8.73 -15.29
C ASP A 261 5.57 -9.44 -14.09
N ILE A 262 4.97 -10.59 -14.35
CA ILE A 262 4.25 -11.41 -13.37
C ILE A 262 4.83 -12.83 -13.27
N SER A 263 6.02 -13.05 -13.84
CA SER A 263 6.68 -14.36 -13.88
C SER A 263 7.28 -14.79 -12.54
N GLY A 264 7.47 -13.86 -11.59
CA GLY A 264 8.08 -14.13 -10.28
C GLY A 264 9.58 -14.47 -10.35
N GLY A 265 10.25 -14.06 -11.43
CA GLY A 265 11.67 -14.33 -11.66
C GLY A 265 12.64 -13.49 -10.80
N ASP A 266 13.93 -13.84 -10.84
CA ASP A 266 14.97 -13.02 -10.23
C ASP A 266 15.21 -11.75 -11.05
N HIS A 267 14.84 -10.60 -10.48
CA HIS A 267 14.97 -9.29 -11.12
C HIS A 267 16.36 -8.64 -10.97
N LYS A 268 17.36 -9.32 -10.40
CA LYS A 268 18.69 -8.73 -10.12
C LYS A 268 19.32 -8.02 -11.32
N LEU A 269 19.35 -8.66 -12.49
CA LEU A 269 19.94 -8.06 -13.68
C LEU A 269 19.18 -6.79 -14.09
N ASP A 270 17.85 -6.81 -14.06
CA ASP A 270 17.04 -5.65 -14.39
C ASP A 270 17.26 -4.52 -13.38
N LYS A 271 17.31 -4.83 -12.08
CA LYS A 271 17.64 -3.86 -11.02
C LYS A 271 19.04 -3.27 -11.18
N THR A 272 20.06 -4.07 -11.51
CA THR A 272 21.44 -3.58 -11.73
C THR A 272 21.51 -2.64 -12.94
N LEU A 273 20.87 -3.03 -14.05
CA LEU A 273 20.85 -2.19 -15.25
C LEU A 273 19.96 -0.95 -15.06
N GLY A 274 18.87 -1.08 -14.29
CA GLY A 274 18.00 0.01 -13.87
C GLY A 274 18.78 1.04 -13.06
N ALA A 275 19.53 0.60 -12.05
CA ALA A 275 20.36 1.49 -11.23
C ALA A 275 21.41 2.25 -12.06
N GLY A 276 22.07 1.57 -13.00
CA GLY A 276 23.00 2.22 -13.94
C GLY A 276 22.31 3.25 -14.84
N GLY A 277 21.11 2.92 -15.33
CA GLY A 277 20.25 3.84 -16.08
C GLY A 277 19.84 5.04 -15.24
N ASP A 278 19.44 4.86 -14.00
CA ASP A 278 18.97 5.92 -13.11
C ASP A 278 20.09 6.92 -12.82
N VAL A 279 21.30 6.44 -12.55
CA VAL A 279 22.50 7.28 -12.42
C VAL A 279 22.75 8.10 -13.70
N PHE A 280 22.67 7.46 -14.88
CA PHE A 280 22.87 8.14 -16.16
C PHE A 280 21.84 9.25 -16.42
N HIS A 281 20.60 9.07 -15.97
CA HIS A 281 19.53 10.06 -16.10
C HIS A 281 19.47 11.08 -14.95
N GLY A 282 20.45 11.08 -14.04
CA GLY A 282 20.53 12.06 -12.95
C GLY A 282 19.71 11.71 -11.71
N HIS A 283 19.32 10.44 -11.54
CA HIS A 283 18.61 9.91 -10.38
C HIS A 283 19.47 8.88 -9.62
N PRO A 284 20.61 9.27 -9.04
CA PRO A 284 21.52 8.33 -8.37
C PRO A 284 20.92 7.72 -7.09
N ASP A 285 19.88 8.34 -6.52
CA ASP A 285 19.16 7.83 -5.36
C ASP A 285 18.03 6.89 -5.83
N PRO A 286 18.09 5.57 -5.51
CA PRO A 286 17.13 4.58 -6.00
C PRO A 286 15.70 4.80 -5.47
N THR A 287 15.57 5.60 -4.43
CA THR A 287 14.31 5.81 -3.72
C THR A 287 13.31 6.69 -4.50
N HIS A 288 13.74 7.37 -5.56
CA HIS A 288 12.83 8.04 -6.49
C HIS A 288 11.79 7.06 -7.10
N ARG A 289 12.14 5.76 -7.22
CA ARG A 289 11.24 4.71 -7.68
C ARG A 289 10.23 4.25 -6.63
N HIS A 290 10.44 4.64 -5.37
CA HIS A 290 9.53 4.40 -4.25
C HIS A 290 8.42 5.46 -4.16
N ALA A 291 8.35 6.42 -5.09
CA ALA A 291 7.28 7.40 -5.08
C ALA A 291 5.92 6.73 -5.37
N CYS A 292 4.95 6.93 -4.46
CA CYS A 292 3.61 6.33 -4.57
C CYS A 292 2.91 6.67 -5.89
N LEU A 293 3.01 7.93 -6.35
CA LEU A 293 2.48 8.36 -7.65
C LEU A 293 3.11 7.64 -8.83
N GLY A 294 4.39 7.26 -8.73
CA GLY A 294 5.06 6.45 -9.73
C GLY A 294 4.37 5.08 -9.90
N TYR A 295 3.97 4.46 -8.80
CA TYR A 295 3.18 3.22 -8.85
C TYR A 295 1.83 3.43 -9.52
N ASN A 296 1.09 4.51 -9.23
CA ASN A 296 -0.19 4.77 -9.91
C ASN A 296 -0.05 4.89 -11.43
N VAL A 297 0.99 5.60 -11.90
CA VAL A 297 1.26 5.75 -13.33
C VAL A 297 1.52 4.39 -13.98
N LEU A 298 2.28 3.53 -13.31
CA LEU A 298 2.60 2.19 -13.82
C LEU A 298 1.38 1.26 -13.81
N ILE A 299 0.58 1.29 -12.73
CA ILE A 299 -0.65 0.49 -12.59
C ILE A 299 -1.70 0.89 -13.61
N SER A 300 -1.89 2.18 -13.87
CA SER A 300 -2.89 2.70 -14.82
C SER A 300 -2.43 2.67 -16.28
N SER A 301 -1.15 2.36 -16.53
CA SER A 301 -0.60 2.35 -17.89
C SER A 301 -1.29 1.32 -18.80
N ARG A 302 -1.66 1.78 -20.00
CA ARG A 302 -2.23 0.93 -21.05
C ARG A 302 -1.24 -0.10 -21.58
N ASP A 303 0.05 0.21 -21.51
CA ASP A 303 1.12 -0.70 -21.94
C ASP A 303 1.17 -1.95 -21.03
N ASN A 304 0.68 -1.82 -19.80
CA ASN A 304 0.63 -2.91 -18.82
C ASN A 304 -0.69 -3.69 -18.84
N THR A 305 -1.74 -3.21 -19.50
CA THR A 305 -3.07 -3.82 -19.44
C THR A 305 -3.09 -5.28 -19.89
N ALA A 306 -2.37 -5.63 -20.96
CA ALA A 306 -2.37 -7.01 -21.46
C ALA A 306 -1.71 -8.00 -20.49
N VAL A 307 -0.67 -7.57 -19.76
CA VAL A 307 0.01 -8.38 -18.75
C VAL A 307 -0.82 -8.45 -17.48
N LEU A 308 -1.31 -7.31 -16.98
CA LEU A 308 -2.09 -7.24 -15.75
C LEU A 308 -3.41 -8.02 -15.84
N LYS A 309 -4.02 -8.13 -17.03
CA LYS A 309 -5.18 -9.01 -17.26
C LYS A 309 -4.90 -10.50 -17.00
N GLN A 310 -3.65 -10.94 -17.10
CA GLN A 310 -3.30 -12.33 -16.82
C GLN A 310 -3.34 -12.65 -15.32
N VAL A 311 -3.27 -11.64 -14.45
CA VAL A 311 -3.39 -11.79 -12.99
C VAL A 311 -4.84 -12.07 -12.56
N GLU A 312 -5.82 -11.68 -13.38
CA GLU A 312 -7.26 -11.88 -13.12
C GLU A 312 -7.67 -13.36 -13.16
N ASN A 313 -6.86 -14.21 -13.82
CA ASN A 313 -7.12 -15.64 -14.05
C ASN A 313 -6.48 -16.57 -13.02
#